data_AF-A0A1Z4QC53-F1
#
_entry.id   AF-A0A1Z4QC53-F1
#
_cell.length_a   1.000
_cell.length_b   1.000
_cell.length_c   1.000
_cell.angle_alpha   90.00
_cell.angle_beta   90.00
_cell.angle_gamma   90.00
#
_symmetry.space_group_name_H-M   'P 1'
#
loop_
_entity.id
_entity.type
_entity.pdbx_description
1 polymer ?
#
loop_
_entity_poly.entity_id
_entity_poly.type
_entity_poly.pdbx_seq_one_letter_code
_entity_poly.pdbx_strand_id
1 'polypeptide(L)'
;MYSKQQKTAKPASDIPASNQFGPRSFAVPPQAKEAAPQNDQKPEQNQPEGAKQDNNGFPDAAVFTRHLTPPTTPKVQMKLTQNQVQQINTLGSATVQREGTEADKKPAPPAADELILSSDPNFAKNAYLDWFRNQVKAKIESWGLGFKGDTIQLKKVEIKGASTDAIVLKWDGAWGTQPATTNIPFTMSPIDAKSAVTGVHKLKGWSKVESADQNILDNLFGGEVNQLSQASRDNLRGSFAGLNAKSEDDQAKVLKGVIGDKAAKPYLANEPMATVAVKFKLEGPTAQKDYDFRGKKADAESWLAKFDDATQIKIIAPKAPEAGYHYHSVQEAADAASYLPKESRAVINTILLNIVENPQDAHWAVQYNTPNFHSYMTAGAAGEVTIYPNKVVKPLPDAQGMRSSMVHETGHTWSYKNWGNDTTKGKWVDWKTAMDKDKTSVSGYAMADIAEDVAETVKVYGSTKGSPPFAEYRRIIPNRFTILDQEYK
;
A
#
# COMPACT_ATOMS: atom_id res chain seq x y z
N MET A 1 68.70 -4.51 -13.58
CA MET A 1 69.59 -3.43 -13.12
C MET A 1 68.85 -2.12 -13.25
N TYR A 2 68.99 -1.22 -12.26
CA TYR A 2 68.31 0.09 -12.06
C TYR A 2 66.81 0.03 -11.76
N SER A 3 66.22 0.84 -10.87
CA SER A 3 66.72 1.70 -9.79
C SER A 3 65.51 2.08 -8.93
N LYS A 4 65.72 2.20 -7.62
CA LYS A 4 64.72 2.57 -6.60
C LYS A 4 64.42 4.07 -6.66
N GLN A 5 63.15 4.46 -6.57
CA GLN A 5 62.74 5.78 -6.09
C GLN A 5 61.95 5.64 -4.79
N GLN A 6 62.58 6.10 -3.71
CA GLN A 6 61.96 6.32 -2.41
C GLN A 6 61.08 7.57 -2.46
N LYS A 7 59.83 7.48 -2.02
CA LYS A 7 59.02 8.63 -1.62
C LYS A 7 59.05 8.72 -0.09
N THR A 8 59.51 9.86 0.39
CA THR A 8 59.57 10.25 1.80
C THR A 8 58.16 10.54 2.34
N ALA A 9 57.88 9.99 3.52
CA ALA A 9 56.68 10.25 4.29
C ALA A 9 56.71 11.66 4.90
N LYS A 10 55.58 12.37 4.87
CA LYS A 10 55.32 13.57 5.69
C LYS A 10 54.77 13.12 7.05
N PRO A 11 55.16 13.76 8.17
CA PRO A 11 54.59 13.45 9.47
C PRO A 11 53.14 13.94 9.57
N ALA A 12 52.26 13.09 10.08
CA ALA A 12 50.90 13.44 10.47
C ALA A 12 50.94 14.30 11.73
N SER A 13 50.28 15.46 11.69
CA SER A 13 50.05 16.33 12.83
C SER A 13 48.73 15.92 13.48
N ASP A 14 48.82 15.22 14.61
CA ASP A 14 47.68 14.94 15.49
C ASP A 14 47.27 16.22 16.24
N ILE A 15 46.26 16.90 15.71
CA ILE A 15 45.45 17.86 16.48
C ILE A 15 43.98 17.45 16.28
N PRO A 16 43.28 16.99 17.32
CA PRO A 16 41.84 16.74 17.22
C PRO A 16 41.12 18.08 17.03
N ALA A 17 40.43 18.23 15.91
CA ALA A 17 39.51 19.34 15.69
C ALA A 17 38.36 19.23 16.70
N SER A 18 38.21 20.23 17.58
CA SER A 18 37.07 20.33 18.48
C SER A 18 35.80 20.57 17.65
N ASN A 19 34.89 19.61 17.67
CA ASN A 19 33.55 19.74 17.08
C ASN A 19 32.73 20.78 17.86
N GLN A 20 32.83 22.05 17.47
CA GLN A 20 31.94 23.14 17.90
C GLN A 20 30.85 23.36 16.85
N PHE A 21 29.93 22.40 16.74
CA PHE A 21 28.63 22.63 16.12
C PHE A 21 27.55 22.30 17.15
N GLY A 22 27.33 23.24 18.05
CA GLY A 22 26.09 23.30 18.83
C GLY A 22 24.91 23.71 17.95
N PRO A 23 23.66 23.42 18.38
CA PRO A 23 22.46 23.76 17.63
C PRO A 23 22.36 25.28 17.44
N ARG A 24 22.29 25.73 16.18
CA ARG A 24 21.98 27.13 15.87
C ARG A 24 20.50 27.38 16.15
N SER A 25 20.22 28.40 16.96
CA SER A 25 18.88 28.94 17.17
C SER A 25 18.30 29.39 15.83
N PHE A 26 17.10 28.94 15.48
CA PHE A 26 16.36 29.50 14.35
C PHE A 26 16.01 30.96 14.68
N ALA A 27 16.53 31.89 13.89
CA ALA A 27 16.14 33.28 13.96
C ALA A 27 14.71 33.42 13.42
N VAL A 28 13.79 33.84 14.29
CA VAL A 28 12.43 34.24 13.92
C VAL A 28 12.54 35.49 13.03
N PRO A 29 12.04 35.48 11.78
CA PRO A 29 12.02 36.69 10.97
C PRO A 29 11.06 37.72 11.60
N PRO A 30 11.38 39.03 11.54
CA PRO A 30 10.54 40.06 12.12
C PRO A 30 9.16 40.07 11.46
N GLN A 31 8.10 40.10 12.29
CA GLN A 31 6.71 40.24 11.86
C GLN A 31 6.56 41.48 10.98
N ALA A 32 6.03 41.28 9.77
CA ALA A 32 5.60 42.37 8.90
C ALA A 32 4.44 43.12 9.56
N LYS A 33 4.53 44.45 9.60
CA LYS A 33 3.47 45.33 10.12
C LYS A 33 2.20 45.18 9.27
N GLU A 34 1.11 44.90 9.96
CA GLU A 34 -0.27 44.98 9.46
C GLU A 34 -0.55 46.33 8.80
N ALA A 35 -1.00 46.30 7.54
CA ALA A 35 -1.56 47.45 6.87
C ALA A 35 -3.06 47.55 7.22
N ALA A 36 -3.49 48.74 7.64
CA ALA A 36 -4.88 49.05 7.98
C ALA A 36 -5.80 48.92 6.74
N PRO A 37 -7.08 48.52 6.92
CA PRO A 37 -8.02 48.36 5.81
C PRO A 37 -8.53 49.73 5.33
N GLN A 38 -8.42 49.98 4.03
CA GLN A 38 -9.16 51.04 3.35
C GLN A 38 -10.60 50.60 3.14
N ASN A 39 -11.50 51.41 3.68
CA ASN A 39 -12.94 51.29 3.63
C ASN A 39 -13.44 52.24 2.53
N ASP A 40 -14.05 51.73 1.45
CA ASP A 40 -14.88 52.51 0.52
C ASP A 40 -15.58 51.58 -0.48
N GLN A 41 -16.79 51.10 -0.16
CA GLN A 41 -17.81 50.79 -1.17
C GLN A 41 -19.22 51.06 -0.64
N LYS A 42 -19.96 51.82 -1.46
CA LYS A 42 -21.34 52.29 -1.32
C LYS A 42 -22.34 51.20 -1.76
N PRO A 43 -23.58 51.15 -1.23
CA PRO A 43 -24.45 49.98 -1.35
C PRO A 43 -25.34 50.04 -2.59
N GLU A 44 -25.53 48.91 -3.26
CA GLU A 44 -26.56 48.75 -4.29
C GLU A 44 -27.28 47.40 -4.17
N GLN A 45 -28.54 47.52 -3.77
CA GLN A 45 -29.75 46.74 -4.09
C GLN A 45 -29.84 45.21 -3.87
N ASN A 46 -30.82 44.89 -3.02
CA ASN A 46 -31.48 43.61 -2.78
C ASN A 46 -32.06 42.95 -4.05
N GLN A 47 -31.91 41.62 -4.17
CA GLN A 47 -32.97 40.65 -4.50
C GLN A 47 -32.46 39.19 -4.38
N PRO A 48 -33.33 38.15 -4.32
CA PRO A 48 -33.46 37.28 -3.15
C PRO A 48 -32.76 35.91 -3.23
N GLU A 49 -32.72 35.29 -2.06
CA GLU A 49 -32.20 33.98 -1.68
C GLU A 49 -32.57 32.84 -2.65
N GLY A 50 -31.54 32.26 -3.27
CA GLY A 50 -31.56 30.95 -3.89
C GLY A 50 -30.69 29.99 -3.09
N ALA A 51 -31.30 28.92 -2.56
CA ALA A 51 -30.68 27.88 -1.76
C ALA A 51 -29.36 27.37 -2.35
N LYS A 52 -28.26 27.54 -1.60
CA LYS A 52 -27.02 26.82 -1.86
C LYS A 52 -27.03 25.52 -1.06
N GLN A 53 -27.11 24.43 -1.81
CA GLN A 53 -26.79 23.08 -1.40
C GLN A 53 -25.34 23.02 -0.90
N ASP A 54 -25.17 22.73 0.39
CA ASP A 54 -23.91 22.22 0.94
C ASP A 54 -23.66 20.81 0.38
N ASN A 55 -22.83 20.72 -0.65
CA ASN A 55 -22.24 19.48 -1.12
C ASN A 55 -20.73 19.67 -1.15
N ASN A 56 -20.04 19.29 -0.07
CA ASN A 56 -18.65 18.79 -0.07
C ASN A 56 -18.19 18.31 1.33
N GLY A 57 -19.05 17.58 2.03
CA GLY A 57 -18.64 16.76 3.17
C GLY A 57 -18.70 15.29 2.77
N PHE A 58 -17.63 14.77 2.17
CA PHE A 58 -17.48 13.32 2.02
C PHE A 58 -17.33 12.71 3.42
N PRO A 59 -18.23 11.81 3.87
CA PRO A 59 -18.03 11.13 5.12
C PRO A 59 -16.88 10.12 5.01
N ASP A 60 -16.13 10.07 6.10
CA ASP A 60 -15.04 9.15 6.41
C ASP A 60 -15.30 7.70 5.91
N ALA A 61 -14.35 7.18 5.14
CA ALA A 61 -14.37 5.81 4.61
C ALA A 61 -14.33 4.73 5.73
N ALA A 62 -14.07 5.12 6.97
CA ALA A 62 -14.13 4.24 8.14
C ALA A 62 -15.56 3.81 8.56
N VAL A 63 -16.62 4.31 7.91
CA VAL A 63 -18.02 3.98 8.30
C VAL A 63 -18.58 2.73 7.61
N PHE A 64 -17.95 2.20 6.55
CA PHE A 64 -18.51 1.07 5.78
C PHE A 64 -18.05 -0.34 6.16
N THR A 65 -17.27 -0.51 7.24
CA THR A 65 -16.85 -1.84 7.74
C THR A 65 -17.62 -2.28 9.00
N ARG A 66 -18.91 -1.90 9.12
CA ARG A 66 -19.77 -2.52 10.13
C ARG A 66 -20.07 -3.96 9.73
N HIS A 67 -19.55 -4.87 10.55
CA HIS A 67 -19.81 -6.31 10.57
C HIS A 67 -21.25 -6.67 10.19
N LEU A 68 -21.44 -7.23 8.99
CA LEU A 68 -22.55 -8.13 8.74
C LEU A 68 -22.26 -9.40 9.54
N THR A 69 -22.93 -9.56 10.67
CA THR A 69 -23.00 -10.85 11.35
C THR A 69 -23.60 -11.85 10.35
N PRO A 70 -22.96 -13.01 10.11
CA PRO A 70 -23.54 -14.00 9.21
C PRO A 70 -24.95 -14.40 9.70
N PRO A 71 -25.91 -14.63 8.79
CA PRO A 71 -27.25 -15.05 9.17
C PRO A 71 -27.17 -16.31 10.03
N THR A 72 -27.89 -16.29 11.16
CA THR A 72 -27.98 -17.41 12.08
C THR A 72 -28.57 -18.61 11.34
N THR A 73 -27.82 -19.72 11.32
CA THR A 73 -28.27 -20.99 10.73
C THR A 73 -29.54 -21.46 11.46
N PRO A 74 -30.66 -21.71 10.76
CA PRO A 74 -31.83 -22.29 11.39
C PRO A 74 -31.48 -23.70 11.90
N LYS A 75 -31.73 -23.95 13.19
CA LYS A 75 -31.64 -25.29 13.78
C LYS A 75 -32.75 -26.17 13.20
N VAL A 76 -32.45 -26.89 12.12
CA VAL A 76 -33.31 -27.98 11.65
C VAL A 76 -33.10 -29.17 12.60
N GLN A 77 -34.06 -29.41 13.49
CA GLN A 77 -34.16 -30.67 14.21
C GLN A 77 -34.60 -31.76 13.22
N MET A 78 -33.64 -32.57 12.75
CA MET A 78 -33.96 -33.82 12.05
C MET A 78 -34.45 -34.83 13.09
N LYS A 79 -35.75 -35.12 13.09
CA LYS A 79 -36.29 -36.35 13.68
C LYS A 79 -35.83 -37.53 12.80
N LEU A 80 -34.87 -38.31 13.27
CA LEU A 80 -34.59 -39.63 12.72
C LEU A 80 -35.78 -40.55 13.03
N THR A 81 -36.56 -40.93 12.02
CA THR A 81 -37.40 -42.13 12.08
C THR A 81 -36.58 -43.32 11.63
N GLN A 82 -36.08 -44.10 12.60
CA GLN A 82 -35.65 -45.47 12.39
C GLN A 82 -36.89 -46.30 12.04
N ASN A 83 -37.07 -46.65 10.77
CA ASN A 83 -37.80 -47.85 10.32
C ASN A 83 -37.75 -47.92 8.79
N GLN A 84 -36.72 -48.57 8.25
CA GLN A 84 -36.75 -49.26 6.95
C GLN A 84 -35.40 -49.93 6.70
N VAL A 85 -35.15 -51.04 7.40
CA VAL A 85 -34.15 -52.02 7.01
C VAL A 85 -34.85 -53.37 7.04
N GLN A 86 -35.35 -53.80 5.89
CA GLN A 86 -35.53 -55.20 5.50
C GLN A 86 -36.26 -55.23 4.16
N GLN A 87 -35.48 -55.32 3.08
CA GLN A 87 -35.75 -56.12 1.88
C GLN A 87 -34.78 -55.65 0.80
N ILE A 88 -33.81 -56.52 0.47
CA ILE A 88 -33.28 -56.83 -0.86
C ILE A 88 -32.04 -57.69 -0.56
N ASN A 89 -32.27 -59.00 -0.51
CA ASN A 89 -31.22 -60.01 -0.45
C ASN A 89 -31.72 -61.20 -1.28
N THR A 90 -31.78 -61.04 -2.60
CA THR A 90 -31.73 -62.13 -3.59
C THR A 90 -31.85 -61.53 -4.98
N LEU A 91 -30.76 -61.58 -5.76
CA LEU A 91 -30.73 -62.02 -7.16
C LEU A 91 -29.37 -61.69 -7.80
N GLY A 92 -28.67 -62.74 -8.23
CA GLY A 92 -27.92 -62.74 -9.49
C GLY A 92 -26.51 -62.15 -9.48
N SER A 93 -25.53 -63.01 -9.25
CA SER A 93 -24.16 -62.82 -9.76
C SER A 93 -24.18 -62.83 -11.29
N ALA A 94 -24.40 -61.67 -11.90
CA ALA A 94 -24.00 -61.39 -13.27
C ALA A 94 -22.72 -60.56 -13.20
N THR A 95 -21.62 -61.10 -13.70
CA THR A 95 -20.39 -60.34 -13.97
C THR A 95 -20.69 -59.39 -15.12
N VAL A 96 -21.34 -58.27 -14.81
CA VAL A 96 -21.43 -57.11 -15.68
C VAL A 96 -20.03 -56.51 -15.68
N GLN A 97 -19.36 -56.50 -16.84
CA GLN A 97 -18.29 -55.56 -17.08
C GLN A 97 -18.87 -54.16 -16.85
N ARG A 98 -18.70 -53.61 -15.65
CA ARG A 98 -18.95 -52.20 -15.39
C ARG A 98 -17.99 -51.45 -16.29
N GLU A 99 -18.49 -50.92 -17.40
CA GLU A 99 -17.86 -49.79 -18.07
C GLU A 99 -17.53 -48.79 -16.95
N GLY A 100 -16.24 -48.55 -16.74
CA GLY A 100 -15.75 -47.77 -15.60
C GLY A 100 -16.53 -46.47 -15.53
N THR A 101 -17.40 -46.36 -14.54
CA THR A 101 -18.18 -45.16 -14.31
C THR A 101 -17.20 -44.00 -14.15
N GLU A 102 -17.52 -42.87 -14.76
CA GLU A 102 -16.70 -41.65 -14.82
C GLU A 102 -16.13 -41.20 -13.46
N ALA A 103 -16.70 -41.70 -12.35
CA ALA A 103 -16.25 -41.58 -10.97
C ALA A 103 -14.82 -42.07 -10.67
N ASP A 104 -14.23 -42.96 -11.48
CA ASP A 104 -12.87 -43.50 -11.22
C ASP A 104 -11.74 -42.75 -11.94
N LYS A 105 -12.06 -41.73 -12.77
CA LYS A 105 -11.01 -40.93 -13.39
C LYS A 105 -10.39 -40.02 -12.34
N LYS A 106 -9.08 -40.20 -12.09
CA LYS A 106 -8.28 -39.26 -11.29
C LYS A 106 -8.53 -37.84 -11.84
N PRO A 107 -8.94 -36.86 -11.00
CA PRO A 107 -9.16 -35.51 -11.46
C PRO A 107 -7.89 -34.96 -12.09
N ALA A 108 -8.04 -34.27 -13.22
CA ALA A 108 -6.94 -33.55 -13.84
C ALA A 108 -6.67 -32.23 -13.09
N PRO A 109 -5.45 -31.67 -13.17
CA PRO A 109 -5.23 -30.27 -12.81
C PRO A 109 -6.14 -29.35 -13.64
N PRO A 110 -6.39 -28.10 -13.19
CA PRO A 110 -7.07 -27.11 -14.03
C PRO A 110 -6.41 -27.01 -15.40
N ALA A 111 -7.23 -26.85 -16.45
CA ALA A 111 -6.72 -26.61 -17.80
C ALA A 111 -5.91 -25.30 -17.87
N ALA A 112 -5.11 -25.13 -18.92
CA ALA A 112 -4.24 -23.95 -19.05
C ALA A 112 -5.02 -22.62 -19.05
N ASP A 113 -6.25 -22.62 -19.57
CA ASP A 113 -7.17 -21.48 -19.61
C ASP A 113 -8.14 -21.45 -18.41
N GLU A 114 -8.01 -22.35 -17.43
CA GLU A 114 -8.86 -22.39 -16.24
C GLU A 114 -8.19 -21.69 -15.05
N LEU A 115 -8.96 -20.86 -14.36
CA LEU A 115 -8.59 -20.14 -13.15
C LEU A 115 -9.42 -20.65 -11.97
N ILE A 116 -8.81 -20.76 -10.79
CA ILE A 116 -9.50 -21.16 -9.56
C ILE A 116 -10.04 -19.90 -8.88
N LEU A 117 -11.36 -19.76 -8.79
CA LEU A 117 -12.01 -18.67 -8.03
C LEU A 117 -12.15 -19.01 -6.55
N SER A 118 -12.31 -20.29 -6.22
CA SER A 118 -12.23 -20.78 -4.84
C SER A 118 -12.08 -22.29 -4.82
N SER A 119 -11.21 -22.78 -3.93
CA SER A 119 -11.10 -24.19 -3.53
C SER A 119 -11.44 -24.39 -2.04
N ASP A 120 -11.94 -23.35 -1.36
CA ASP A 120 -12.36 -23.44 0.04
C ASP A 120 -13.67 -24.24 0.10
N PRO A 121 -13.73 -25.35 0.87
CA PRO A 121 -14.93 -26.17 0.99
C PRO A 121 -16.19 -25.41 1.42
N ASN A 122 -16.07 -24.23 2.03
CA ASN A 122 -17.21 -23.38 2.37
C ASN A 122 -17.84 -22.71 1.14
N PHE A 123 -17.04 -22.37 0.13
CA PHE A 123 -17.45 -21.62 -1.05
C PHE A 123 -17.45 -22.46 -2.34
N ALA A 124 -16.72 -23.57 -2.38
CA ALA A 124 -16.65 -24.50 -3.49
C ALA A 124 -17.88 -25.43 -3.56
N LYS A 125 -19.07 -24.83 -3.69
CA LYS A 125 -20.37 -25.51 -3.75
C LYS A 125 -21.26 -24.86 -4.79
N ASN A 126 -22.22 -25.62 -5.33
CA ASN A 126 -23.20 -25.13 -6.29
C ASN A 126 -23.96 -23.89 -5.78
N ALA A 127 -24.22 -23.79 -4.47
CA ALA A 127 -24.90 -22.65 -3.85
C ALA A 127 -24.18 -21.30 -4.04
N TYR A 128 -22.87 -21.29 -4.32
CA TYR A 128 -22.09 -20.07 -4.54
C TYR A 128 -21.78 -19.80 -6.01
N LEU A 129 -22.19 -20.69 -6.93
CA LEU A 129 -21.85 -20.56 -8.34
C LEU A 129 -22.38 -19.25 -8.95
N ASP A 130 -23.64 -18.91 -8.65
CA ASP A 130 -24.26 -17.66 -9.12
C ASP A 130 -23.64 -16.42 -8.48
N TRP A 131 -23.18 -16.53 -7.22
CA TRP A 131 -22.45 -15.44 -6.58
C TRP A 131 -21.14 -15.15 -7.34
N PHE A 132 -20.33 -16.17 -7.63
CA PHE A 132 -19.10 -16.00 -8.41
C PHE A 132 -19.37 -15.47 -9.82
N ARG A 133 -20.40 -15.99 -10.51
CA ARG A 133 -20.85 -15.47 -11.80
C ARG A 133 -21.16 -13.99 -11.74
N ASN A 134 -21.91 -13.53 -10.75
CA ASN A 134 -22.25 -12.12 -10.61
C ASN A 134 -21.03 -11.25 -10.31
N GLN A 135 -20.08 -11.73 -9.48
CA GLN A 135 -18.84 -10.98 -9.22
C GLN A 135 -17.98 -10.82 -10.49
N VAL A 136 -17.75 -11.90 -11.21
CA VAL A 136 -16.95 -11.90 -12.45
C VAL A 136 -17.64 -11.09 -13.55
N LYS A 137 -18.96 -11.27 -13.72
CA LYS A 137 -19.80 -10.48 -14.62
C LYS A 137 -19.64 -8.99 -14.36
N ALA A 138 -19.79 -8.56 -13.11
CA ALA A 138 -19.69 -7.14 -12.74
C ALA A 138 -18.33 -6.54 -13.10
N LYS A 139 -17.22 -7.29 -12.90
CA LYS A 139 -15.89 -6.82 -13.31
C LYS A 139 -15.79 -6.68 -14.82
N ILE A 140 -16.17 -7.70 -15.58
CA ILE A 140 -16.03 -7.71 -17.05
C ILE A 140 -16.93 -6.65 -17.70
N GLU A 141 -18.21 -6.60 -17.34
CA GLU A 141 -19.19 -5.70 -17.96
C GLU A 141 -18.94 -4.22 -17.61
N SER A 142 -18.33 -3.93 -16.45
CA SER A 142 -17.95 -2.56 -16.10
C SER A 142 -16.93 -1.93 -17.07
N TRP A 143 -16.23 -2.77 -17.85
CA TRP A 143 -15.29 -2.37 -18.90
C TRP A 143 -15.86 -2.50 -20.32
N GLY A 144 -17.20 -2.60 -20.44
CA GLY A 144 -17.89 -2.69 -21.73
C GLY A 144 -17.65 -4.01 -22.48
N LEU A 145 -17.22 -5.05 -21.76
CA LEU A 145 -16.97 -6.38 -22.32
C LEU A 145 -18.18 -7.31 -22.08
N GLY A 146 -18.38 -8.27 -22.97
CA GLY A 146 -19.46 -9.26 -22.83
C GLY A 146 -19.07 -10.42 -21.90
N PHE A 147 -19.90 -10.70 -20.90
CA PHE A 147 -19.74 -11.86 -20.01
C PHE A 147 -20.54 -13.08 -20.50
N LYS A 148 -19.98 -14.27 -20.34
CA LYS A 148 -20.62 -15.56 -20.65
C LYS A 148 -20.74 -16.38 -19.36
N GLY A 149 -21.96 -16.64 -18.90
CA GLY A 149 -22.18 -17.25 -17.58
C GLY A 149 -21.79 -18.72 -17.46
N ASP A 150 -21.69 -19.43 -18.59
CA ASP A 150 -21.29 -20.84 -18.68
C ASP A 150 -19.78 -21.06 -18.51
N THR A 151 -18.97 -19.99 -18.47
CA THR A 151 -17.53 -20.10 -18.23
C THR A 151 -17.18 -20.43 -16.78
N ILE A 152 -18.13 -20.32 -15.85
CA ILE A 152 -17.91 -20.63 -14.43
C ILE A 152 -18.69 -21.88 -14.04
N GLN A 153 -17.95 -22.83 -13.49
CA GLN A 153 -18.46 -24.16 -13.11
C GLN A 153 -17.88 -24.63 -11.78
N LEU A 154 -18.65 -25.46 -11.07
CA LEU A 154 -18.12 -26.29 -10.00
C LEU A 154 -17.51 -27.55 -10.62
N LYS A 155 -16.24 -27.83 -10.33
CA LYS A 155 -15.50 -28.94 -10.93
C LYS A 155 -14.60 -29.60 -9.88
N LYS A 156 -14.39 -30.92 -9.99
CA LYS A 156 -13.31 -31.62 -9.30
C LYS A 156 -11.99 -31.41 -10.05
N VAL A 157 -11.00 -30.83 -9.38
CA VAL A 157 -9.67 -30.58 -9.94
C VAL A 157 -8.57 -31.08 -8.99
N GLU A 158 -7.41 -31.42 -9.54
CA GLU A 158 -6.22 -31.77 -8.74
C GLU A 158 -5.54 -30.50 -8.24
N ILE A 159 -5.55 -30.28 -6.92
CA ILE A 159 -4.83 -29.17 -6.25
C ILE A 159 -3.87 -29.79 -5.24
N LYS A 160 -2.57 -29.55 -5.42
CA LYS A 160 -1.50 -30.11 -4.56
C LYS A 160 -1.59 -31.65 -4.39
N GLY A 161 -1.96 -32.35 -5.46
CA GLY A 161 -2.09 -33.82 -5.46
C GLY A 161 -3.42 -34.36 -4.90
N ALA A 162 -4.32 -33.50 -4.44
CA ALA A 162 -5.62 -33.89 -3.89
C ALA A 162 -6.78 -33.55 -4.84
N SER A 163 -7.74 -34.47 -4.94
CA SER A 163 -9.03 -34.24 -5.59
C SER A 163 -9.84 -33.23 -4.77
N THR A 164 -10.02 -32.03 -5.32
CA THR A 164 -10.65 -30.90 -4.61
C THR A 164 -11.80 -30.36 -5.45
N ASP A 165 -12.96 -30.17 -4.83
CA ASP A 165 -14.06 -29.41 -5.45
C ASP A 165 -13.65 -27.94 -5.50
N ALA A 166 -13.75 -27.30 -6.67
CA ALA A 166 -13.39 -25.90 -6.86
C ALA A 166 -14.39 -25.19 -7.78
N ILE A 167 -14.61 -23.90 -7.54
CA ILE A 167 -15.24 -23.01 -8.52
C ILE A 167 -14.15 -22.58 -9.49
N VAL A 168 -14.30 -22.99 -10.74
CA VAL A 168 -13.34 -22.77 -11.82
C VAL A 168 -13.95 -21.83 -12.86
N LEU A 169 -13.16 -20.84 -13.28
CA LEU A 169 -13.46 -19.94 -14.38
C LEU A 169 -12.62 -20.33 -15.60
N LYS A 170 -13.27 -20.68 -16.70
CA LYS A 170 -12.62 -20.76 -18.00
C LYS A 170 -12.44 -19.35 -18.57
N TRP A 171 -11.20 -18.94 -18.80
CA TRP A 171 -10.87 -17.62 -19.32
C TRP A 171 -11.33 -17.47 -20.77
N ASP A 172 -12.03 -16.37 -21.08
CA ASP A 172 -12.37 -16.00 -22.45
C ASP A 172 -11.35 -15.00 -22.98
N GLY A 173 -10.69 -15.33 -24.09
CA GLY A 173 -9.72 -14.44 -24.74
C GLY A 173 -10.30 -13.09 -25.16
N ALA A 174 -11.63 -12.96 -25.29
CA ALA A 174 -12.30 -11.68 -25.53
C ALA A 174 -12.20 -10.70 -24.35
N TRP A 175 -11.81 -11.17 -23.16
CA TRP A 175 -11.55 -10.36 -21.97
C TRP A 175 -10.08 -9.95 -21.81
N GLY A 176 -9.22 -10.40 -22.72
CA GLY A 176 -7.81 -10.03 -22.77
C GLY A 176 -6.85 -11.19 -22.57
N THR A 177 -5.60 -10.85 -22.25
CA THR A 177 -4.61 -11.84 -21.83
C THR A 177 -5.04 -12.48 -20.53
N GLN A 178 -4.78 -13.78 -20.38
CA GLN A 178 -5.12 -14.50 -19.15
C GLN A 178 -4.35 -13.92 -17.95
N PRO A 179 -4.98 -13.82 -16.76
CA PRO A 179 -4.28 -13.52 -15.52
C PRO A 179 -3.06 -14.41 -15.28
N ALA A 180 -1.97 -13.82 -14.79
CA ALA A 180 -0.82 -14.60 -14.32
C ALA A 180 -1.15 -15.33 -13.01
N THR A 181 -2.03 -14.73 -12.20
CA THR A 181 -2.55 -15.33 -10.97
C THR A 181 -3.59 -16.41 -11.31
N THR A 182 -3.30 -17.67 -11.01
CA THR A 182 -4.24 -18.79 -11.26
C THR A 182 -5.24 -19.00 -10.12
N ASN A 183 -4.87 -18.66 -8.88
CA ASN A 183 -5.76 -18.66 -7.72
C ASN A 183 -6.27 -17.25 -7.47
N ILE A 184 -7.45 -16.95 -7.97
CA ILE A 184 -8.02 -15.60 -7.99
C ILE A 184 -8.50 -15.22 -6.59
N PRO A 185 -8.03 -14.10 -6.00
CA PRO A 185 -8.54 -13.62 -4.73
C PRO A 185 -10.01 -13.19 -4.85
N PHE A 186 -10.74 -13.17 -3.74
CA PHE A 186 -12.16 -12.76 -3.70
C PHE A 186 -12.42 -11.34 -4.22
N THR A 187 -11.41 -10.48 -4.26
CA THR A 187 -11.47 -9.14 -4.87
C THR A 187 -11.63 -9.18 -6.39
N MET A 188 -11.35 -10.33 -7.02
CA MET A 188 -11.32 -10.53 -8.47
C MET A 188 -10.35 -9.59 -9.19
N SER A 189 -9.33 -9.07 -8.48
CA SER A 189 -8.43 -8.04 -9.02
C SER A 189 -7.67 -8.46 -10.28
N PRO A 190 -7.24 -9.73 -10.47
CA PRO A 190 -6.60 -10.12 -11.73
C PRO A 190 -7.55 -10.11 -12.93
N ILE A 191 -8.81 -10.54 -12.74
CA ILE A 191 -9.84 -10.51 -13.79
C ILE A 191 -10.16 -9.07 -14.19
N ASP A 192 -10.33 -8.21 -13.19
CA ASP A 192 -10.58 -6.78 -13.37
C ASP A 192 -9.40 -6.09 -14.08
N ALA A 193 -8.16 -6.43 -13.74
CA ALA A 193 -6.96 -5.88 -14.40
C ALA A 193 -6.92 -6.17 -15.90
N LYS A 194 -7.14 -7.44 -16.30
CA LYS A 194 -7.12 -7.83 -17.72
C LYS A 194 -8.30 -7.26 -18.50
N SER A 195 -9.47 -7.23 -17.86
CA SER A 195 -10.67 -6.63 -18.43
C SER A 195 -10.50 -5.12 -18.64
N ALA A 196 -9.88 -4.41 -17.69
CA ALA A 196 -9.63 -2.98 -17.78
C ALA A 196 -8.73 -2.61 -18.95
N VAL A 197 -7.58 -3.29 -19.10
CA VAL A 197 -6.67 -3.07 -20.23
C VAL A 197 -7.40 -3.31 -21.56
N THR A 198 -8.11 -4.43 -21.67
CA THR A 198 -8.85 -4.78 -22.89
C THR A 198 -9.98 -3.79 -23.20
N GLY A 199 -10.71 -3.33 -22.18
CA GLY A 199 -11.75 -2.32 -22.34
C GLY A 199 -11.17 -0.99 -22.82
N VAL A 200 -10.12 -0.50 -22.16
CA VAL A 200 -9.45 0.76 -22.54
C VAL A 200 -8.89 0.69 -23.97
N HIS A 201 -8.29 -0.44 -24.39
CA HIS A 201 -7.79 -0.61 -25.76
C HIS A 201 -8.90 -0.58 -26.83
N LYS A 202 -10.16 -0.87 -26.46
CA LYS A 202 -11.30 -0.78 -27.37
C LYS A 202 -11.86 0.63 -27.53
N LEU A 203 -11.46 1.58 -26.66
CA LEU A 203 -11.83 2.99 -26.83
C LEU A 203 -11.20 3.53 -28.12
N LYS A 204 -11.99 4.23 -28.93
CA LYS A 204 -11.52 4.80 -30.20
C LYS A 204 -10.37 5.78 -30.01
N GLY A 205 -10.44 6.56 -28.92
CA GLY A 205 -9.41 7.52 -28.52
C GLY A 205 -8.10 6.90 -28.03
N TRP A 206 -8.02 5.58 -27.79
CA TRP A 206 -6.77 4.93 -27.39
C TRP A 206 -5.64 5.22 -28.39
N SER A 207 -5.94 5.15 -29.69
CA SER A 207 -4.99 5.41 -30.77
C SER A 207 -4.43 6.84 -30.81
N LYS A 208 -5.09 7.78 -30.12
CA LYS A 208 -4.68 9.18 -29.98
C LYS A 208 -3.80 9.43 -28.76
N VAL A 209 -3.74 8.48 -27.82
CA VAL A 209 -2.82 8.53 -26.69
C VAL A 209 -1.40 8.26 -27.21
N GLU A 210 -0.43 9.08 -26.80
CA GLU A 210 0.98 8.88 -27.16
C GLU A 210 1.47 7.49 -26.72
N SER A 211 2.27 6.80 -27.53
CA SER A 211 2.69 5.43 -27.23
C SER A 211 3.43 5.27 -25.90
N ALA A 212 4.16 6.31 -25.46
CA ALA A 212 4.78 6.31 -24.13
C ALA A 212 3.75 6.32 -22.99
N ASP A 213 2.66 7.08 -23.16
CA ASP A 213 1.56 7.18 -22.19
C ASP A 213 0.68 5.92 -22.22
N GLN A 214 0.50 5.30 -23.39
CA GLN A 214 -0.17 4.00 -23.53
C GLN A 214 0.52 2.93 -22.67
N ASN A 215 1.85 2.83 -22.72
CA ASN A 215 2.59 1.86 -21.90
C ASN A 215 2.42 2.11 -20.39
N ILE A 216 2.35 3.38 -19.96
CA ILE A 216 2.10 3.72 -18.56
C ILE A 216 0.69 3.30 -18.15
N LEU A 217 -0.31 3.57 -18.98
CA LEU A 217 -1.70 3.17 -18.73
C LEU A 217 -1.87 1.65 -18.70
N ASP A 218 -1.20 0.92 -19.59
CA ASP A 218 -1.19 -0.55 -19.58
C ASP A 218 -0.64 -1.10 -18.27
N ASN A 219 0.42 -0.51 -17.74
CA ASN A 219 0.99 -0.91 -16.46
C ASN A 219 0.10 -0.51 -15.27
N LEU A 220 -0.50 0.70 -15.29
CA LEU A 220 -1.42 1.17 -14.25
C LEU A 220 -2.73 0.37 -14.22
N PHE A 221 -3.30 -0.02 -15.35
CA PHE A 221 -4.53 -0.82 -15.34
C PHE A 221 -4.26 -2.31 -15.23
N GLY A 222 -3.11 -2.77 -15.72
CA GLY A 222 -2.77 -4.20 -15.83
C GLY A 222 -2.16 -4.85 -14.59
N GLY A 223 -1.86 -4.08 -13.53
CA GLY A 223 -1.40 -4.65 -12.26
C GLY A 223 -2.49 -5.45 -11.54
N GLU A 224 -2.25 -6.74 -11.30
CA GLU A 224 -3.23 -7.68 -10.75
C GLU A 224 -3.37 -7.57 -9.23
N VAL A 225 -2.32 -7.12 -8.53
CA VAL A 225 -2.22 -7.27 -7.07
C VAL A 225 -1.82 -6.00 -6.32
N ASN A 226 -1.17 -5.03 -6.97
CA ASN A 226 -0.79 -3.78 -6.31
C ASN A 226 -1.96 -2.79 -6.14
N GLN A 227 -1.91 -2.00 -5.05
CA GLN A 227 -2.95 -1.03 -4.71
C GLN A 227 -3.02 0.15 -5.68
N LEU A 228 -1.87 0.58 -6.23
CA LEU A 228 -1.83 1.68 -7.21
C LEU A 228 -2.70 1.37 -8.43
N SER A 229 -2.53 0.19 -9.00
CA SER A 229 -3.27 -0.24 -10.19
C SER A 229 -4.75 -0.42 -9.90
N GLN A 230 -5.07 -0.95 -8.71
CA GLN A 230 -6.46 -1.03 -8.26
C GLN A 230 -7.11 0.35 -8.16
N ALA A 231 -6.46 1.32 -7.53
CA ALA A 231 -6.99 2.68 -7.39
C ALA A 231 -7.20 3.35 -8.76
N SER A 232 -6.25 3.17 -9.69
CA SER A 232 -6.38 3.70 -11.06
C SER A 232 -7.58 3.09 -11.79
N ARG A 233 -7.81 1.77 -11.65
CA ARG A 233 -9.01 1.13 -12.19
C ARG A 233 -10.28 1.62 -11.53
N ASP A 234 -10.31 1.71 -10.20
CA ASP A 234 -11.49 2.14 -9.45
C ASP A 234 -11.91 3.57 -9.82
N ASN A 235 -10.95 4.47 -10.01
CA ASN A 235 -11.17 5.84 -10.48
C ASN A 235 -11.84 5.88 -11.86
N LEU A 236 -11.35 5.09 -12.83
CA LEU A 236 -11.88 5.12 -14.19
C LEU A 236 -13.20 4.34 -14.33
N ARG A 237 -13.35 3.21 -13.64
CA ARG A 237 -14.44 2.23 -13.84
C ARG A 237 -15.82 2.86 -13.78
N GLY A 238 -16.07 3.72 -12.80
CA GLY A 238 -17.37 4.38 -12.62
C GLY A 238 -17.79 5.29 -13.78
N SER A 239 -16.82 5.79 -14.55
CA SER A 239 -17.06 6.70 -15.68
C SER A 239 -16.85 6.05 -17.05
N PHE A 240 -16.39 4.79 -17.09
CA PHE A 240 -15.95 4.13 -18.32
C PHE A 240 -17.05 4.02 -19.39
N ALA A 241 -18.29 3.69 -19.00
CA ALA A 241 -19.42 3.62 -19.93
C ALA A 241 -19.69 4.98 -20.60
N GLY A 242 -19.66 6.06 -19.83
CA GLY A 242 -19.81 7.42 -20.34
C GLY A 242 -18.61 7.86 -21.20
N LEU A 243 -17.41 7.40 -20.85
CA LEU A 243 -16.20 7.64 -21.62
C LEU A 243 -16.29 7.02 -23.02
N ASN A 244 -16.79 5.79 -23.14
CA ASN A 244 -16.95 5.11 -24.43
C ASN A 244 -17.87 5.84 -25.42
N ALA A 245 -18.80 6.66 -24.93
CA ALA A 245 -19.70 7.48 -25.74
C ALA A 245 -19.12 8.85 -26.16
N LYS A 246 -17.97 9.26 -25.60
CA LYS A 246 -17.32 10.54 -25.91
C LYS A 246 -16.55 10.48 -27.25
N SER A 247 -16.13 11.67 -27.72
CA SER A 247 -15.24 11.79 -28.88
C SER A 247 -13.88 11.11 -28.63
N GLU A 248 -13.15 10.79 -29.70
CA GLU A 248 -11.81 10.20 -29.59
C GLU A 248 -10.83 11.09 -28.80
N ASP A 249 -10.87 12.41 -29.03
CA ASP A 249 -9.99 13.36 -28.36
C ASP A 249 -10.34 13.49 -26.87
N ASP A 250 -11.63 13.50 -26.51
CA ASP A 250 -12.06 13.49 -25.11
C ASP A 250 -11.68 12.19 -24.41
N GLN A 251 -11.78 11.05 -25.10
CA GLN A 251 -11.33 9.76 -24.58
C GLN A 251 -9.84 9.79 -24.26
N ALA A 252 -9.02 10.22 -25.22
CA ALA A 252 -7.58 10.32 -25.05
C ALA A 252 -7.19 11.28 -23.92
N LYS A 253 -7.89 12.41 -23.82
CA LYS A 253 -7.66 13.40 -22.75
C LYS A 253 -7.94 12.84 -21.36
N VAL A 254 -9.06 12.12 -21.19
CA VAL A 254 -9.40 11.48 -19.91
C VAL A 254 -8.36 10.41 -19.55
N LEU A 255 -7.99 9.56 -20.52
CA LEU A 255 -6.98 8.52 -20.30
C LEU A 255 -5.62 9.11 -19.90
N LYS A 256 -5.15 10.16 -20.60
CA LYS A 256 -3.91 10.87 -20.24
C LYS A 256 -4.01 11.50 -18.85
N GLY A 257 -5.18 12.00 -18.47
CA GLY A 257 -5.46 12.56 -17.15
C GLY A 257 -5.19 11.57 -16.01
N VAL A 258 -5.53 10.29 -16.17
CA VAL A 258 -5.36 9.25 -15.14
C VAL A 258 -3.89 9.11 -14.69
N ILE A 259 -2.92 9.31 -15.58
CA ILE A 259 -1.48 9.16 -15.28
C ILE A 259 -1.07 10.10 -14.13
N GLY A 260 -1.48 11.36 -14.23
CA GLY A 260 -1.13 12.42 -13.29
C GLY A 260 -2.19 12.74 -12.24
N ASP A 261 -3.35 12.09 -12.26
CA ASP A 261 -4.44 12.38 -11.32
C ASP A 261 -4.15 11.79 -9.94
N LYS A 262 -4.23 12.63 -8.90
CA LYS A 262 -4.11 12.22 -7.50
C LYS A 262 -5.26 11.29 -7.08
N ALA A 263 -6.46 11.49 -7.64
CA ALA A 263 -7.63 10.65 -7.34
C ALA A 263 -7.57 9.27 -8.01
N ALA A 264 -6.64 9.05 -8.94
CA ALA A 264 -6.37 7.76 -9.56
C ALA A 264 -5.31 6.93 -8.82
N LYS A 265 -4.94 7.35 -7.60
CA LYS A 265 -3.91 6.73 -6.77
C LYS A 265 -4.47 6.45 -5.37
N PRO A 266 -3.97 5.43 -4.67
CA PRO A 266 -4.29 5.28 -3.26
C PRO A 266 -3.75 6.50 -2.52
N TYR A 267 -4.43 6.93 -1.47
CA TYR A 267 -3.93 8.06 -0.67
C TYR A 267 -2.53 7.77 -0.13
N LEU A 268 -2.31 6.56 0.42
CA LEU A 268 -1.02 6.05 0.88
C LEU A 268 -0.70 4.73 0.18
N ALA A 269 0.58 4.46 -0.08
CA ALA A 269 1.00 3.18 -0.65
C ALA A 269 1.13 2.08 0.43
N ASN A 270 -0.01 1.64 0.98
CA ASN A 270 -0.06 0.75 2.15
C ASN A 270 0.02 -0.73 1.77
N GLU A 271 1.04 -1.10 1.02
CA GLU A 271 1.30 -2.50 0.68
C GLU A 271 1.65 -3.30 1.94
N PRO A 272 1.15 -4.56 2.06
CA PRO A 272 1.57 -5.46 3.12
C PRO A 272 3.10 -5.67 3.12
N MET A 273 3.71 -5.75 4.30
CA MET A 273 5.14 -6.05 4.40
C MET A 273 5.40 -7.51 4.02
N ALA A 274 6.06 -7.76 2.90
CA ALA A 274 6.48 -9.10 2.47
C ALA A 274 7.74 -9.59 3.21
N THR A 275 8.44 -8.69 3.91
CA THR A 275 9.64 -8.99 4.68
C THR A 275 9.32 -9.89 5.87
N VAL A 276 10.12 -10.95 6.05
CA VAL A 276 10.04 -11.81 7.24
C VAL A 276 10.67 -11.08 8.42
N ALA A 277 10.00 -11.08 9.57
CA ALA A 277 10.52 -10.49 10.80
C ALA A 277 11.88 -11.11 11.18
N VAL A 278 12.86 -10.25 11.46
CA VAL A 278 14.13 -10.66 12.05
C VAL A 278 13.95 -10.80 13.55
N LYS A 279 14.48 -11.86 14.18
CA LYS A 279 14.36 -11.98 15.63
C LYS A 279 15.16 -10.87 16.32
N PHE A 280 14.71 -10.50 17.51
CA PHE A 280 15.38 -9.49 18.31
C PHE A 280 15.32 -9.81 19.80
N LYS A 281 16.22 -9.17 20.54
CA LYS A 281 16.26 -9.15 22.00
C LYS A 281 16.30 -7.69 22.48
N LEU A 282 15.49 -7.37 23.48
CA LEU A 282 15.54 -6.10 24.18
C LEU A 282 16.45 -6.20 25.41
N GLU A 283 17.34 -5.23 25.59
CA GLU A 283 18.15 -5.04 26.79
C GLU A 283 17.82 -3.70 27.46
N GLY A 284 17.67 -3.69 28.78
CA GLY A 284 17.23 -2.52 29.56
C GLY A 284 16.05 -2.85 30.50
N PRO A 285 15.32 -1.84 31.01
CA PRO A 285 15.53 -0.40 30.77
C PRO A 285 16.75 0.17 31.50
N THR A 286 17.31 1.24 30.95
CA THR A 286 18.18 2.19 31.68
C THR A 286 17.40 3.47 31.91
N ALA A 287 17.22 3.88 33.17
CA ALA A 287 16.52 5.10 33.51
C ALA A 287 17.31 6.36 33.09
N GLN A 288 16.61 7.37 32.59
CA GLN A 288 17.16 8.68 32.24
C GLN A 288 16.27 9.75 32.88
N LYS A 289 16.86 10.63 33.71
CA LYS A 289 16.12 11.73 34.32
C LYS A 289 16.05 12.93 33.38
N ASP A 290 14.93 13.65 33.42
CA ASP A 290 14.72 14.91 32.71
C ASP A 290 15.08 14.83 31.21
N TYR A 291 14.73 13.71 30.56
CA TYR A 291 14.96 13.51 29.13
C TYR A 291 14.14 14.52 28.31
N ASP A 292 14.79 15.09 27.30
CA ASP A 292 14.22 16.15 26.47
C ASP A 292 13.42 15.54 25.30
N PHE A 293 12.20 15.09 25.60
CA PHE A 293 11.27 14.68 24.54
C PHE A 293 10.87 15.89 23.69
N ARG A 294 10.43 15.64 22.46
CA ARG A 294 9.99 16.72 21.58
C ARG A 294 8.75 17.40 22.17
N GLY A 295 8.95 18.61 22.69
CA GLY A 295 7.90 19.46 23.28
C GLY A 295 7.74 19.35 24.80
N LYS A 296 8.43 18.43 25.49
CA LYS A 296 8.29 18.27 26.96
C LYS A 296 9.48 17.55 27.58
N LYS A 297 9.93 17.97 28.77
CA LYS A 297 10.89 17.18 29.58
C LYS A 297 10.17 16.20 30.49
N ALA A 298 10.68 14.98 30.59
CA ALA A 298 10.17 13.96 31.51
C ALA A 298 11.22 12.88 31.77
N ASP A 299 11.05 12.13 32.85
CA ASP A 299 11.84 10.91 33.06
C ASP A 299 11.54 9.89 31.94
N ALA A 300 12.60 9.27 31.43
CA ALA A 300 12.55 8.28 30.37
C ALA A 300 13.18 6.97 30.80
N GLU A 301 12.89 5.95 30.02
CA GLU A 301 13.58 4.68 30.03
C GLU A 301 14.15 4.42 28.64
N SER A 302 15.34 3.81 28.58
CA SER A 302 16.00 3.46 27.34
C SER A 302 16.27 1.97 27.27
N TRP A 303 15.96 1.38 26.12
CA TRP A 303 16.26 0.00 25.76
C TRP A 303 17.18 -0.04 24.55
N LEU A 304 17.91 -1.14 24.41
CA LEU A 304 18.68 -1.48 23.23
C LEU A 304 18.06 -2.72 22.59
N ALA A 305 17.44 -2.56 21.41
CA ALA A 305 16.95 -3.65 20.60
C ALA A 305 18.10 -4.19 19.74
N LYS A 306 18.49 -5.45 19.95
CA LYS A 306 19.52 -6.15 19.19
C LYS A 306 18.86 -7.16 18.25
N PHE A 307 19.06 -7.02 16.95
CA PHE A 307 18.48 -7.87 15.92
C PHE A 307 19.48 -8.94 15.47
N ASP A 308 18.99 -10.09 15.00
CA ASP A 308 19.84 -11.19 14.49
C ASP A 308 20.69 -10.79 13.26
N ASP A 309 20.33 -9.71 12.56
CA ASP A 309 21.11 -9.16 11.44
C ASP A 309 22.25 -8.21 11.88
N ALA A 310 22.58 -8.22 13.18
CA ALA A 310 23.56 -7.39 13.88
C ALA A 310 23.21 -5.89 13.99
N THR A 311 22.04 -5.47 13.49
CA THR A 311 21.55 -4.10 13.72
C THR A 311 21.22 -3.90 15.19
N GLN A 312 21.47 -2.69 15.69
CA GLN A 312 21.09 -2.29 17.05
C GLN A 312 20.36 -0.96 17.00
N ILE A 313 19.19 -0.89 17.64
CA ILE A 313 18.38 0.33 17.69
C ILE A 313 18.13 0.69 19.15
N LYS A 314 18.44 1.93 19.52
CA LYS A 314 18.05 2.47 20.81
C LYS A 314 16.58 2.81 20.80
N ILE A 315 15.80 2.37 21.78
CA ILE A 315 14.40 2.77 21.95
C ILE A 315 14.31 3.59 23.23
N ILE A 316 13.71 4.78 23.16
CA ILE A 316 13.52 5.67 24.31
C ILE A 316 12.03 5.91 24.46
N ALA A 317 11.50 5.71 25.68
CA ALA A 317 10.10 5.91 25.98
C ALA A 317 9.93 6.66 27.31
N PRO A 318 8.82 7.41 27.50
CA PRO A 318 8.54 8.04 28.78
C PRO A 318 8.36 6.97 29.86
N LYS A 319 8.96 7.19 31.04
CA LYS A 319 8.81 6.28 32.18
C LYS A 319 7.37 6.24 32.69
N ALA A 320 6.66 7.35 32.57
CA ALA A 320 5.23 7.47 32.86
C ALA A 320 4.52 8.10 31.64
N PRO A 321 3.50 7.44 31.07
CA PRO A 321 2.72 8.01 29.98
C PRO A 321 1.95 9.25 30.45
N GLU A 322 1.75 10.21 29.56
CA GLU A 322 0.90 11.38 29.83
C GLU A 322 -0.58 10.94 29.84
N ALA A 323 -1.33 11.42 30.84
CA ALA A 323 -2.76 11.18 30.90
C ALA A 323 -3.47 11.76 29.66
N GLY A 324 -4.47 11.03 29.14
CA GLY A 324 -5.22 11.46 27.96
C GLY A 324 -4.61 11.04 26.62
N TYR A 325 -3.51 10.28 26.63
CA TYR A 325 -2.88 9.71 25.45
C TYR A 325 -2.83 8.18 25.50
N HIS A 326 -2.84 7.55 24.33
CA HIS A 326 -2.44 6.15 24.14
C HIS A 326 -1.11 6.10 23.40
N TYR A 327 -0.28 5.15 23.81
CA TYR A 327 1.10 4.98 23.33
C TYR A 327 1.28 3.59 22.75
N HIS A 328 2.16 3.51 21.77
CA HIS A 328 2.78 2.24 21.46
C HIS A 328 3.77 1.85 22.55
N SER A 329 3.90 0.55 22.78
CA SER A 329 4.88 -0.03 23.69
C SER A 329 6.25 -0.13 23.02
N VAL A 330 7.30 -0.25 23.85
CA VAL A 330 8.67 -0.56 23.40
C VAL A 330 8.72 -1.86 22.59
N GLN A 331 7.93 -2.86 23.00
CA GLN A 331 7.85 -4.15 22.33
C GLN A 331 7.22 -4.01 20.93
N GLU A 332 6.15 -3.23 20.77
CA GLU A 332 5.53 -2.99 19.46
C GLU A 332 6.48 -2.20 18.54
N ALA A 333 7.19 -1.21 19.06
CA ALA A 333 8.18 -0.46 18.28
C ALA A 333 9.33 -1.36 17.80
N ALA A 334 9.84 -2.24 18.67
CA ALA A 334 10.85 -3.22 18.31
C ALA A 334 10.32 -4.29 17.33
N ASP A 335 9.08 -4.75 17.52
CA ASP A 335 8.41 -5.68 16.60
C ASP A 335 8.26 -5.04 15.22
N ALA A 336 7.73 -3.82 15.12
CA ALA A 336 7.62 -3.13 13.84
C ALA A 336 8.98 -2.98 13.17
N ALA A 337 9.99 -2.52 13.93
CA ALA A 337 11.37 -2.41 13.47
C ALA A 337 11.93 -3.74 12.95
N SER A 338 11.43 -4.90 13.41
CA SER A 338 11.88 -6.22 12.96
C SER A 338 11.41 -6.62 11.56
N TYR A 339 10.31 -6.04 11.06
CA TYR A 339 9.79 -6.27 9.71
C TYR A 339 10.40 -5.35 8.65
N LEU A 340 11.21 -4.37 9.06
CA LEU A 340 11.87 -3.49 8.10
C LEU A 340 12.86 -4.29 7.22
N PRO A 341 13.00 -3.94 5.94
CA PRO A 341 14.16 -4.32 5.16
C PRO A 341 15.44 -3.95 5.90
N LYS A 342 16.51 -4.73 5.70
CA LYS A 342 17.77 -4.54 6.41
C LYS A 342 18.34 -3.14 6.19
N GLU A 343 18.25 -2.65 4.95
CA GLU A 343 18.70 -1.34 4.51
C GLU A 343 17.93 -0.21 5.25
N SER A 344 16.61 -0.37 5.43
CA SER A 344 15.77 0.54 6.22
C SER A 344 16.16 0.52 7.70
N ARG A 345 16.34 -0.69 8.27
CA ARG A 345 16.68 -0.85 9.68
C ARG A 345 18.05 -0.24 10.01
N ALA A 346 19.02 -0.38 9.10
CA ALA A 346 20.39 0.08 9.28
C ALA A 346 20.55 1.61 9.32
N VAL A 347 19.55 2.38 8.86
CA VAL A 347 19.58 3.85 8.98
C VAL A 347 18.94 4.36 10.27
N ILE A 348 18.26 3.50 11.03
CA ILE A 348 17.68 3.85 12.33
C ILE A 348 18.72 3.70 13.42
N ASN A 349 19.01 4.79 14.12
CA ASN A 349 19.83 4.80 15.32
C ASN A 349 18.96 4.81 16.59
N THR A 350 17.84 5.55 16.55
CA THR A 350 16.95 5.74 17.71
C THR A 350 15.49 5.73 17.28
N ILE A 351 14.66 4.99 18.01
CA ILE A 351 13.21 5.14 18.01
C ILE A 351 12.81 5.87 19.29
N LEU A 352 12.22 7.05 19.13
CA LEU A 352 11.72 7.87 20.23
C LEU A 352 10.20 7.73 20.33
N LEU A 353 9.70 7.06 21.36
CA LEU A 353 8.28 7.08 21.70
C LEU A 353 8.02 8.39 22.46
N ASN A 354 7.44 9.39 21.78
CA ASN A 354 7.31 10.73 22.34
C ASN A 354 6.25 10.77 23.45
N ILE A 355 6.39 11.71 24.40
CA ILE A 355 5.44 11.83 25.51
C ILE A 355 4.17 12.61 25.15
N VAL A 356 4.20 13.46 24.11
CA VAL A 356 3.06 14.28 23.64
C VAL A 356 2.96 14.25 22.12
N GLU A 357 1.83 14.70 21.55
CA GLU A 357 1.67 14.96 20.10
C GLU A 357 2.80 15.86 19.56
N ASN A 358 3.03 15.82 18.25
CA ASN A 358 4.09 16.60 17.63
C ASN A 358 3.81 18.11 17.82
N PRO A 359 4.71 18.87 18.48
CA PRO A 359 4.49 20.30 18.71
C PRO A 359 4.47 21.13 17.42
N GLN A 360 4.88 20.56 16.28
CA GLN A 360 4.85 21.20 14.97
C GLN A 360 3.59 20.90 14.15
N ASP A 361 2.63 20.13 14.68
CA ASP A 361 1.41 19.76 13.93
C ASP A 361 0.61 20.99 13.44
N ALA A 362 0.55 22.06 14.23
CA ALA A 362 -0.11 23.31 13.82
C ALA A 362 0.59 23.99 12.63
N HIS A 363 1.93 23.92 12.58
CA HIS A 363 2.70 24.43 11.45
C HIS A 363 2.42 23.59 10.19
N TRP A 364 2.45 22.26 10.31
CA TRP A 364 2.20 21.35 9.20
C TRP A 364 0.76 21.39 8.70
N ALA A 365 -0.21 21.63 9.58
CA ALA A 365 -1.61 21.85 9.19
C ALA A 365 -1.77 23.00 8.19
N VAL A 366 -1.02 24.10 8.41
CA VAL A 366 -0.98 25.24 7.49
C VAL A 366 -0.22 24.88 6.22
N GLN A 367 0.97 24.30 6.34
CA GLN A 367 1.83 23.95 5.21
C GLN A 367 1.14 23.00 4.22
N TYR A 368 0.41 22.01 4.74
CA TYR A 368 -0.31 21.01 3.94
C TYR A 368 -1.77 21.37 3.66
N ASN A 369 -2.23 22.56 4.10
CA ASN A 369 -3.63 22.98 4.00
C ASN A 369 -4.60 21.87 4.48
N THR A 370 -4.25 21.23 5.59
CA THR A 370 -5.00 20.12 6.18
C THR A 370 -5.35 20.49 7.61
N PRO A 371 -6.54 21.08 7.84
CA PRO A 371 -7.02 21.38 9.18
C PRO A 371 -6.99 20.12 10.05
N ASN A 372 -6.51 20.25 11.28
CA ASN A 372 -6.33 19.12 12.21
C ASN A 372 -5.29 18.08 11.77
N PHE A 373 -4.31 18.48 10.95
CA PHE A 373 -3.14 17.64 10.64
C PHE A 373 -2.50 17.11 11.92
N HIS A 374 -2.05 15.86 11.84
CA HIS A 374 -1.38 15.19 12.93
C HIS A 374 -0.25 14.30 12.39
N SER A 375 0.98 14.56 12.83
CA SER A 375 2.12 13.68 12.58
C SER A 375 2.06 12.46 13.50
N TYR A 376 1.80 11.30 12.92
CA TYR A 376 1.95 10.03 13.65
C TYR A 376 3.42 9.67 13.87
N MET A 377 4.27 9.84 12.85
CA MET A 377 5.71 9.65 12.94
C MET A 377 6.45 10.79 12.24
N THR A 378 7.72 10.98 12.59
CA THR A 378 8.67 11.82 11.85
C THR A 378 10.07 11.23 11.93
N ALA A 379 10.86 11.39 10.88
CA ALA A 379 12.29 11.05 10.86
C ALA A 379 13.21 12.26 10.70
N GLY A 380 14.47 12.09 11.10
CA GLY A 380 15.55 13.02 10.79
C GLY A 380 16.80 12.32 10.25
N ALA A 381 17.67 13.08 9.56
CA ALA A 381 18.91 12.57 8.95
C ALA A 381 19.87 11.86 9.95
N ALA A 382 19.72 12.13 11.25
CA ALA A 382 20.47 11.47 12.31
C ALA A 382 20.00 10.03 12.61
N GLY A 383 18.99 9.51 11.91
CA GLY A 383 18.44 8.17 12.19
C GLY A 383 17.53 8.13 13.41
N GLU A 384 16.95 9.27 13.80
CA GLU A 384 15.93 9.33 14.85
C GLU A 384 14.55 9.24 14.20
N VAL A 385 13.83 8.17 14.49
CA VAL A 385 12.41 8.00 14.16
C VAL A 385 11.60 8.30 15.42
N THR A 386 10.82 9.38 15.42
CA THR A 386 9.92 9.72 16.51
C THR A 386 8.53 9.20 16.21
N ILE A 387 7.93 8.48 17.17
CA ILE A 387 6.54 8.02 17.15
C ILE A 387 5.76 8.84 18.16
N TYR A 388 4.78 9.61 17.70
CA TYR A 388 3.95 10.43 18.57
C TYR A 388 2.74 9.63 19.07
N PRO A 389 2.28 9.88 20.30
CA PRO A 389 1.08 9.26 20.83
C PRO A 389 -0.17 9.93 20.23
N ASN A 390 -1.27 9.19 20.25
CA ASN A 390 -2.59 9.73 19.93
C ASN A 390 -3.35 10.07 21.21
N LYS A 391 -4.17 11.13 21.17
CA LYS A 391 -5.20 11.33 22.20
C LYS A 391 -6.09 10.10 22.30
N VAL A 392 -6.56 9.75 23.49
CA VAL A 392 -7.40 8.56 23.73
C VAL A 392 -8.68 8.48 22.88
N VAL A 393 -9.15 9.62 22.36
CA VAL A 393 -10.29 9.71 21.44
C VAL A 393 -9.98 9.25 20.01
N LYS A 394 -8.69 9.08 19.67
CA LYS A 394 -8.23 8.61 18.36
C LYS A 394 -7.49 7.28 18.57
N PRO A 395 -7.88 6.20 17.88
CA PRO A 395 -7.14 4.94 17.97
C PRO A 395 -5.72 5.13 17.43
N LEU A 396 -4.77 4.37 17.97
CA LEU A 396 -3.46 4.25 17.35
C LEU A 396 -3.55 3.46 16.03
N PRO A 397 -2.66 3.72 15.07
CA PRO A 397 -2.48 2.82 13.93
C PRO A 397 -2.21 1.40 14.40
N ASP A 398 -2.70 0.40 13.65
CA ASP A 398 -2.42 -1.00 13.94
C ASP A 398 -0.95 -1.37 13.66
N ALA A 399 -0.59 -2.63 13.88
CA ALA A 399 0.77 -3.11 13.64
C ALA A 399 1.25 -2.90 12.19
N GLN A 400 0.35 -3.03 11.21
CA GLN A 400 0.71 -2.81 9.81
C GLN A 400 0.88 -1.31 9.53
N GLY A 401 0.01 -0.47 10.07
CA GLY A 401 0.13 0.99 10.02
C GLY A 401 1.46 1.48 10.61
N MET A 402 1.87 0.93 11.76
CA MET A 402 3.17 1.24 12.36
C MET A 402 4.34 0.82 11.48
N ARG A 403 4.36 -0.44 11.00
CA ARG A 403 5.43 -0.96 10.13
C ARG A 403 5.56 -0.13 8.86
N SER A 404 4.44 0.13 8.21
CA SER A 404 4.35 0.90 6.97
C SER A 404 4.87 2.33 7.16
N SER A 405 4.46 3.01 8.24
CA SER A 405 4.93 4.35 8.59
C SER A 405 6.42 4.35 8.92
N MET A 406 6.91 3.37 9.67
CA MET A 406 8.33 3.31 10.03
C MET A 406 9.22 3.15 8.79
N VAL A 407 8.84 2.33 7.80
CA VAL A 407 9.60 2.23 6.53
C VAL A 407 9.57 3.56 5.77
N HIS A 408 8.42 4.23 5.72
CA HIS A 408 8.32 5.58 5.14
C HIS A 408 9.32 6.54 5.79
N GLU A 409 9.36 6.62 7.13
CA GLU A 409 10.31 7.46 7.86
C GLU A 409 11.78 7.11 7.57
N THR A 410 12.10 5.82 7.35
CA THR A 410 13.46 5.44 6.93
C THR A 410 13.80 5.92 5.53
N GLY A 411 12.82 6.10 4.64
CA GLY A 411 13.02 6.69 3.32
C GLY A 411 13.47 8.14 3.41
N HIS A 412 12.84 8.94 4.27
CA HIS A 412 13.30 10.29 4.62
C HIS A 412 14.71 10.27 5.21
N THR A 413 14.94 9.44 6.23
CA THR A 413 16.25 9.31 6.88
C THR A 413 17.36 8.96 5.89
N TRP A 414 17.13 7.93 5.07
CA TRP A 414 18.09 7.44 4.09
C TRP A 414 18.42 8.51 3.05
N SER A 415 17.40 9.13 2.46
CA SER A 415 17.61 10.13 1.42
C SER A 415 18.34 11.36 1.98
N TYR A 416 17.93 11.91 3.12
CA TYR A 416 18.63 13.04 3.72
C TYR A 416 20.08 12.73 4.11
N LYS A 417 20.35 11.51 4.62
CA LYS A 417 21.71 11.10 4.99
C LYS A 417 22.63 10.95 3.77
N ASN A 418 22.12 10.39 2.68
CA ASN A 418 22.94 10.07 1.50
C ASN A 418 22.97 11.19 0.46
N TRP A 419 21.90 11.98 0.36
CA TRP A 419 21.71 12.99 -0.68
C TRP A 419 21.75 14.43 -0.14
N GLY A 420 21.65 14.61 1.18
CA GLY A 420 21.57 15.91 1.85
C GLY A 420 20.14 16.45 1.94
N ASN A 421 19.95 17.55 2.65
CA ASN A 421 18.64 18.16 2.92
C ASN A 421 18.17 19.14 1.84
N ASP A 422 19.03 19.55 0.92
CA ASP A 422 18.68 20.47 -0.16
C ASP A 422 18.09 19.69 -1.34
N THR A 423 16.77 19.63 -1.39
CA THR A 423 16.01 18.89 -2.40
C THR A 423 16.11 19.46 -3.81
N THR A 424 16.86 20.55 -4.01
CA THR A 424 17.11 21.16 -5.33
C THR A 424 18.47 20.80 -5.93
N LYS A 425 19.27 19.97 -5.25
CA LYS A 425 20.66 19.67 -5.64
C LYS A 425 20.98 18.17 -5.63
N GLY A 426 22.07 17.82 -6.31
CA GLY A 426 22.64 16.47 -6.28
C GLY A 426 21.64 15.41 -6.71
N LYS A 427 21.54 14.34 -5.92
CA LYS A 427 20.68 13.17 -6.19
C LYS A 427 19.19 13.46 -6.19
N TRP A 428 18.76 14.55 -5.56
CA TRP A 428 17.38 15.00 -5.67
C TRP A 428 17.00 15.42 -7.09
N VAL A 429 17.95 15.98 -7.86
CA VAL A 429 17.73 16.34 -9.27
C VAL A 429 17.62 15.08 -10.15
N ASP A 430 18.44 14.06 -9.87
CA ASP A 430 18.35 12.75 -10.52
C ASP A 430 16.98 12.11 -10.24
N TRP A 431 16.53 12.14 -8.98
CA TRP A 431 15.22 11.64 -8.59
C TRP A 431 14.07 12.39 -9.26
N LYS A 432 14.13 13.74 -9.29
CA LYS A 432 13.13 14.56 -9.97
C LYS A 432 13.04 14.21 -11.46
N THR A 433 14.18 14.01 -12.10
CA THR A 433 14.26 13.56 -13.50
C THR A 433 13.60 12.18 -13.69
N ALA A 434 13.77 11.27 -12.73
CA ALA A 434 13.12 9.96 -12.74
C ALA A 434 11.60 10.07 -12.56
N MET A 435 11.12 10.92 -11.64
CA MET A 435 9.69 11.21 -11.48
C MET A 435 9.08 11.73 -12.78
N ASP A 436 9.74 12.68 -13.44
CA ASP A 436 9.24 13.30 -14.67
C ASP A 436 9.19 12.29 -15.84
N LYS A 437 10.10 11.30 -15.86
CA LYS A 437 10.07 10.19 -16.84
C LYS A 437 9.01 9.15 -16.53
N ASP A 438 8.80 8.82 -15.26
CA ASP A 438 7.77 7.87 -14.83
C ASP A 438 6.35 8.44 -14.99
N LYS A 439 6.20 9.77 -14.91
CA LYS A 439 4.95 10.57 -15.05
C LYS A 439 3.82 10.27 -14.03
N THR A 440 3.90 9.18 -13.30
CA THR A 440 2.96 8.78 -12.24
C THR A 440 3.66 8.75 -10.87
N SER A 441 2.96 8.46 -9.79
CA SER A 441 3.57 8.22 -8.47
C SER A 441 2.89 7.04 -7.78
N VAL A 442 3.49 6.54 -6.71
CA VAL A 442 3.03 5.35 -5.96
C VAL A 442 1.80 5.62 -5.11
N SER A 443 1.57 6.88 -4.72
CA SER A 443 0.41 7.30 -3.93
C SER A 443 0.07 8.76 -4.18
N GLY A 444 -1.11 9.19 -3.73
CA GLY A 444 -1.48 10.60 -3.74
C GLY A 444 -0.68 11.41 -2.72
N TYR A 445 -0.23 10.80 -1.62
CA TYR A 445 0.64 11.43 -0.63
C TYR A 445 2.04 11.70 -1.19
N ALA A 446 2.60 10.76 -1.94
CA ALA A 446 3.87 10.91 -2.66
C ALA A 446 3.90 12.10 -3.64
N MET A 447 2.73 12.59 -4.07
CA MET A 447 2.64 13.75 -4.96
C MET A 447 2.73 15.10 -4.23
N ALA A 448 2.77 15.11 -2.89
CA ALA A 448 2.83 16.35 -2.11
C ALA A 448 4.15 17.09 -2.34
N ASP A 449 5.27 16.38 -2.27
CA ASP A 449 6.61 16.89 -2.58
C ASP A 449 7.58 15.75 -2.91
N ILE A 450 8.82 16.12 -3.29
CA ILE A 450 9.85 15.18 -3.72
C ILE A 450 10.38 14.28 -2.60
N ALA A 451 10.44 14.77 -1.36
CA ALA A 451 10.88 13.95 -0.23
C ALA A 451 9.82 12.89 0.11
N GLU A 452 8.55 13.28 0.08
CA GLU A 452 7.44 12.34 0.24
C GLU A 452 7.37 11.32 -0.90
N ASP A 453 7.67 11.71 -2.15
CA ASP A 453 7.77 10.77 -3.26
C ASP A 453 8.86 9.70 -3.01
N VAL A 454 10.04 10.11 -2.54
CA VAL A 454 11.13 9.17 -2.19
C VAL A 454 10.69 8.26 -1.05
N ALA A 455 10.14 8.80 0.02
CA ALA A 455 9.76 8.04 1.21
C ALA A 455 8.68 6.99 0.91
N GLU A 456 7.63 7.38 0.18
CA GLU A 456 6.58 6.46 -0.25
C GLU A 456 7.11 5.42 -1.26
N THR A 457 8.03 5.80 -2.15
CA THR A 457 8.62 4.86 -3.12
C THR A 457 9.54 3.86 -2.43
N VAL A 458 10.36 4.29 -1.46
CA VAL A 458 11.17 3.39 -0.61
C VAL A 458 10.27 2.44 0.17
N LYS A 459 9.15 2.93 0.71
CA LYS A 459 8.15 2.10 1.38
C LYS A 459 7.64 0.98 0.47
N VAL A 460 7.21 1.30 -0.75
CA VAL A 460 6.74 0.30 -1.71
C VAL A 460 7.87 -0.65 -2.12
N TYR A 461 9.04 -0.13 -2.44
CA TYR A 461 10.21 -0.91 -2.84
C TYR A 461 10.59 -1.93 -1.77
N GLY A 462 10.70 -1.48 -0.51
CA GLY A 462 11.05 -2.32 0.63
C GLY A 462 9.98 -3.33 1.00
N SER A 463 8.72 -2.90 1.08
CA SER A 463 7.58 -3.75 1.50
C SER A 463 7.27 -4.84 0.50
N THR A 464 7.50 -4.61 -0.80
CA THR A 464 7.11 -5.57 -1.85
C THR A 464 8.28 -6.40 -2.39
N LYS A 465 9.54 -6.09 -2.07
CA LYS A 465 10.72 -6.74 -2.67
C LYS A 465 10.62 -8.27 -2.71
N GLY A 466 10.73 -8.84 -3.91
CA GLY A 466 10.63 -10.30 -4.14
C GLY A 466 9.21 -10.86 -4.27
N SER A 467 8.17 -10.01 -4.21
CA SER A 467 6.77 -10.39 -4.42
C SER A 467 6.25 -9.96 -5.81
N PRO A 468 5.12 -10.51 -6.30
CA PRO A 468 4.52 -10.07 -7.55
C PRO A 468 4.25 -8.54 -7.62
N PRO A 469 3.69 -7.87 -6.59
CA PRO A 469 3.54 -6.41 -6.59
C PRO A 469 4.81 -5.63 -6.92
N PHE A 470 5.99 -6.09 -6.49
CA PHE A 470 7.27 -5.41 -6.79
C PHE A 470 7.57 -5.38 -8.29
N ALA A 471 7.30 -6.48 -9.00
CA ALA A 471 7.45 -6.54 -10.45
C ALA A 471 6.42 -5.65 -11.17
N GLU A 472 5.25 -5.40 -10.57
CA GLU A 472 4.27 -4.45 -11.09
C GLU A 472 4.75 -3.01 -10.90
N TYR A 473 5.14 -2.61 -9.69
CA TYR A 473 5.67 -1.27 -9.45
C TYR A 473 6.92 -0.97 -10.26
N ARG A 474 7.82 -1.94 -10.44
CA ARG A 474 9.01 -1.78 -11.29
C ARG A 474 8.67 -1.46 -12.75
N ARG A 475 7.51 -1.92 -13.25
CA ARG A 475 7.03 -1.57 -14.59
C ARG A 475 6.33 -0.21 -14.63
N ILE A 476 5.66 0.18 -13.55
CA ILE A 476 4.93 1.45 -13.45
C ILE A 476 5.88 2.64 -13.25
N ILE A 477 6.92 2.47 -12.40
CA ILE A 477 7.86 3.55 -12.02
C ILE A 477 9.33 3.11 -12.19
N PRO A 478 9.74 2.67 -13.39
CA PRO A 478 11.01 2.00 -13.62
C PRO A 478 12.23 2.87 -13.32
N ASN A 479 12.15 4.19 -13.53
CA ASN A 479 13.31 5.07 -13.38
C ASN A 479 13.67 5.27 -11.91
N ARG A 480 12.66 5.45 -11.04
CA ARG A 480 12.88 5.51 -9.58
C ARG A 480 13.35 4.19 -9.01
N PHE A 481 12.77 3.07 -9.46
CA PHE A 481 13.24 1.74 -9.05
C PHE A 481 14.70 1.48 -9.46
N THR A 482 15.12 1.99 -10.62
CA THR A 482 16.52 1.89 -11.06
C THR A 482 17.47 2.63 -10.11
N ILE A 483 17.09 3.80 -9.60
CA ILE A 483 17.88 4.53 -8.59
C ILE A 483 17.95 3.72 -7.29
N LEU A 484 16.82 3.19 -6.81
CA LEU A 484 16.80 2.39 -5.58
C LEU A 484 17.61 1.09 -5.70
N ASP A 485 17.58 0.41 -6.85
CA ASP A 485 18.42 -0.77 -7.09
C ASP A 485 19.92 -0.47 -6.99
N GLN A 486 20.32 0.76 -7.30
CA GLN A 486 21.71 1.19 -7.29
C GLN A 486 22.15 1.66 -5.91
N GLU A 487 21.31 2.48 -5.26
CA GLU A 487 21.69 3.28 -4.10
C GLU A 487 21.11 2.78 -2.77
N TYR A 488 20.04 1.97 -2.79
CA TYR A 488 19.39 1.45 -1.58
C TYR A 488 19.85 0.02 -1.27
N LYS A 489 21.03 -0.11 -0.66
CA LYS A 489 21.73 -1.38 -0.38
C LYS A 489 22.31 -1.48 1.02
#